data_AF-A0A969ATE3-F1
#
_entry.id   AF-A0A969ATE3-F1
#
_cell.length_a   1.000
_cell.length_b   1.000
_cell.length_c   1.000
_cell.angle_alpha   90.00
_cell.angle_beta   90.00
_cell.angle_gamma   90.00
#
_symmetry.space_group_name_H-M   'P 1'
#
loop_
_entity.id
_entity.type
_entity.pdbx_description
1 polymer ?
#
loop_
_entity_poly.entity_id
_entity_poly.type
_entity_poly.pdbx_seq_one_letter_code
_entity_poly.pdbx_strand_id
1 'polypeptide(L)'
;MVSGQPSTVAEACLWQGEINLDRLTLVNSEVLVPQVSEFPTVSPLEVGRQTSATYFSMNHDSAPRLSLLQNIGRYDHQSGLVQTSQLPESHYGMEPLFAPDRRGVTDGWILTVVYDSDRHQSEVWIFAAKHLEHPICRLQLPSVIPIGFHGQWVAA
;
A
#
# COMPACT_ATOMS: atom_id res chain seq x y z
N MET A 1 -26.31 -8.77 12.82
CA MET A 1 -26.09 -8.78 11.36
C MET A 1 -26.47 -7.41 10.83
N VAL A 2 -25.53 -6.69 10.24
CA VAL A 2 -25.85 -5.41 9.58
C VAL A 2 -26.53 -5.78 8.25
N SER A 3 -27.80 -5.44 8.12
CA SER A 3 -28.54 -5.56 6.86
C SER A 3 -28.43 -4.24 6.09
N GLY A 4 -27.87 -4.28 4.89
CA GLY A 4 -27.85 -3.16 3.97
C GLY A 4 -27.63 -3.67 2.55
N GLN A 5 -28.29 -3.04 1.57
CA GLN A 5 -27.92 -3.17 0.16
C GLN A 5 -27.13 -1.91 -0.20
N PRO A 6 -25.80 -1.90 -0.01
CA PRO A 6 -24.99 -0.76 -0.42
C PRO A 6 -25.11 -0.61 -1.94
N SER A 7 -25.78 0.45 -2.37
CA SER A 7 -25.92 0.85 -3.79
C SER A 7 -24.91 1.93 -4.17
N THR A 8 -24.20 2.49 -3.20
CA THR A 8 -23.19 3.53 -3.39
C THR A 8 -21.85 2.89 -3.72
N VAL A 9 -21.29 3.28 -4.86
CA VAL A 9 -19.91 2.95 -5.20
C VAL A 9 -19.00 3.84 -4.36
N ALA A 10 -18.25 3.24 -3.43
CA ALA A 10 -17.17 3.92 -2.72
C ALA A 10 -15.87 3.73 -3.51
N GLU A 11 -15.33 4.83 -4.03
CA GLU A 11 -14.01 4.82 -4.66
C GLU A 11 -12.96 5.04 -3.55
N ALA A 12 -12.15 4.01 -3.28
CA ALA A 12 -11.11 4.05 -2.26
C ALA A 12 -9.83 4.62 -2.87
N CYS A 13 -9.57 5.91 -2.67
CA CYS A 13 -8.40 6.63 -3.19
C CYS A 13 -7.70 7.41 -2.07
N LEU A 14 -6.44 7.82 -2.28
CA LEU A 14 -5.68 8.55 -1.26
C LEU A 14 -6.04 10.04 -1.28
N TRP A 15 -6.55 10.55 -0.17
CA TRP A 15 -6.87 11.97 0.04
C TRP A 15 -5.97 12.61 1.09
N GLN A 16 -5.77 13.92 0.96
CA GLN A 16 -5.20 14.77 2.00
C GLN A 16 -6.21 15.81 2.44
N GLY A 17 -6.41 15.90 3.75
CA GLY A 17 -7.21 16.95 4.39
C GLY A 17 -6.32 17.84 5.26
N GLU A 18 -6.52 19.15 5.17
CA GLU A 18 -5.87 20.12 6.07
C GLU A 18 -6.90 20.71 7.02
N ILE A 19 -6.65 20.61 8.32
CA ILE A 19 -7.56 21.09 9.36
C ILE A 19 -6.90 22.26 10.09
N ASN A 20 -7.57 23.41 10.10
CA ASN A 20 -7.21 24.52 10.97
C ASN A 20 -7.78 24.27 12.37
N LEU A 21 -6.89 24.08 13.35
CA LEU A 21 -7.28 23.73 14.70
C LEU A 21 -7.88 24.90 15.49
N ASP A 22 -7.46 26.14 15.23
CA ASP A 22 -8.01 27.33 15.90
C ASP A 22 -9.47 27.58 15.51
N ARG A 23 -9.81 27.27 14.25
CA ARG A 23 -11.15 27.46 13.68
C ARG A 23 -12.00 26.19 13.71
N LEU A 24 -11.40 25.04 13.97
CA LEU A 24 -12.02 23.71 13.87
C LEU A 24 -12.67 23.47 12.51
N THR A 25 -12.00 23.90 11.44
CA THR A 25 -12.49 23.79 10.07
C THR A 25 -11.53 23.02 9.19
N LEU A 26 -12.06 22.14 8.32
CA LEU A 26 -11.34 21.61 7.17
C LEU A 26 -11.12 22.75 6.17
N VAL A 27 -9.87 23.12 5.93
CA VAL A 27 -9.49 24.26 5.05
C VAL A 27 -9.04 23.81 3.67
N ASN A 28 -8.58 22.57 3.53
CA ASN A 28 -8.26 21.95 2.25
C ASN A 28 -8.67 20.46 2.25
N SER A 29 -9.04 19.94 1.08
CA SER A 29 -9.34 18.53 0.85
C SER A 29 -9.05 18.19 -0.60
N GLU A 30 -8.02 17.41 -0.86
CA GLU A 30 -7.58 17.08 -2.21
C GLU A 30 -7.28 15.60 -2.40
N VAL A 31 -7.43 15.13 -3.63
CA VAL A 31 -7.06 13.77 -4.04
C VAL A 31 -5.58 13.75 -4.38
N LEU A 32 -4.80 12.94 -3.67
CA LEU A 32 -3.37 12.74 -3.96
C LEU A 32 -3.17 11.63 -4.99
N VAL A 33 -3.90 10.53 -4.86
CA VAL A 33 -3.81 9.36 -5.75
C VAL A 33 -5.23 8.97 -6.16
N PRO A 34 -5.67 9.28 -7.39
CA PRO A 34 -7.06 9.03 -7.82
C PRO A 34 -7.36 7.56 -8.10
N GLN A 35 -6.34 6.72 -8.29
CA GLN A 35 -6.50 5.28 -8.48
C GLN A 35 -6.95 4.58 -7.20
N VAL A 36 -7.56 3.39 -7.36
CA VAL A 36 -7.97 2.59 -6.21
C VAL A 36 -6.73 2.17 -5.40
N SER A 37 -6.66 2.61 -4.16
CA SER A 37 -5.54 2.41 -3.24
C SER A 37 -6.05 2.18 -1.81
N GLU A 38 -5.48 1.20 -1.12
CA GLU A 38 -5.83 0.82 0.25
C GLU A 38 -4.59 0.35 1.02
N PHE A 39 -4.75 0.12 2.33
CA PHE A 39 -3.69 -0.33 3.23
C PHE A 39 -2.45 0.60 3.21
N PRO A 40 -2.61 1.91 3.49
CA PRO A 40 -1.50 2.83 3.48
C PRO A 40 -0.55 2.57 4.67
N THR A 41 0.74 2.63 4.39
CA THR A 41 1.81 2.60 5.39
C THR A 41 2.85 3.69 5.09
N VAL A 42 3.58 4.10 6.12
CA VAL A 42 4.66 5.09 6.04
C VAL A 42 5.87 4.55 6.82
N SER A 43 7.03 5.20 6.68
CA SER A 43 8.17 4.87 7.54
C SER A 43 7.76 5.00 9.02
N PRO A 44 8.02 3.99 9.87
CA PRO A 44 7.72 4.07 11.31
C PRO A 44 8.37 5.27 12.00
N LEU A 45 9.46 5.79 11.44
CA LEU A 45 10.19 6.96 11.94
C LEU A 45 9.52 8.30 11.55
N GLU A 46 8.57 8.29 10.63
CA GLU A 46 7.83 9.46 10.15
C GLU A 46 6.35 9.48 10.61
N VAL A 47 5.89 8.46 11.35
CA VAL A 47 4.51 8.41 11.87
C VAL A 47 4.21 9.64 12.73
N GLY A 48 3.11 10.34 12.41
CA GLY A 48 2.70 11.57 13.08
C GLY A 48 3.52 12.81 12.71
N ARG A 49 4.36 12.73 11.67
CA ARG A 49 5.22 13.83 11.19
C ARG A 49 4.96 14.05 9.70
N GLN A 50 5.61 15.06 9.14
CA GLN A 50 5.70 15.19 7.69
C GLN A 50 6.38 13.92 7.14
N THR A 51 5.70 13.20 6.25
CA THR A 51 6.21 11.98 5.64
C THR A 51 6.80 12.26 4.27
N SER A 52 7.87 11.55 3.93
CA SER A 52 8.51 11.69 2.61
C SER A 52 7.77 10.88 1.55
N ALA A 53 7.24 9.72 1.92
CA ALA A 53 6.49 8.84 1.03
C ALA A 53 5.39 8.05 1.78
N THR A 54 4.33 7.71 1.06
CA THR A 54 3.30 6.76 1.51
C THR A 54 3.28 5.56 0.58
N TYR A 55 3.24 4.35 1.14
CA TYR A 55 3.19 3.08 0.42
C TYR A 55 1.83 2.43 0.61
N PHE A 56 1.31 1.74 -0.39
CA PHE A 56 -0.05 1.21 -0.35
C PHE A 56 -0.23 0.10 -1.38
N SER A 57 -1.28 -0.70 -1.21
CA SER A 57 -1.70 -1.65 -2.24
C SER A 57 -2.70 -1.00 -3.17
N MET A 58 -2.61 -1.30 -4.46
CA MET A 58 -3.40 -0.70 -5.53
C MET A 58 -4.02 -1.76 -6.43
N ASN A 59 -5.06 -1.40 -7.16
CA ASN A 59 -5.54 -2.22 -8.27
C ASN A 59 -4.68 -2.03 -9.53
N HIS A 60 -4.76 -3.01 -10.44
CA HIS A 60 -4.31 -2.83 -11.82
C HIS A 60 -5.21 -1.82 -12.53
N ASP A 61 -4.67 -1.04 -13.48
CA ASP A 61 -5.45 -0.04 -14.22
C ASP A 61 -6.62 -0.68 -15.00
N SER A 62 -6.45 -1.93 -15.41
CA SER A 62 -7.47 -2.73 -16.10
C SER A 62 -8.30 -3.64 -15.18
N ALA A 63 -8.04 -3.64 -13.86
CA ALA A 63 -8.75 -4.53 -12.95
C ALA A 63 -10.22 -4.10 -12.81
N PRO A 64 -11.16 -5.05 -12.69
CA PRO A 64 -12.51 -4.74 -12.25
C PRO A 64 -12.49 -3.97 -10.92
N ARG A 65 -13.40 -3.02 -10.74
CA ARG A 65 -13.45 -2.17 -9.52
C ARG A 65 -13.58 -2.95 -8.21
N LEU A 66 -14.06 -4.19 -8.25
CA LEU A 66 -14.20 -5.11 -7.10
C LEU A 66 -13.12 -6.19 -7.06
N SER A 67 -11.95 -5.95 -7.67
CA SER A 67 -10.84 -6.89 -7.62
C SER A 67 -10.07 -6.81 -6.31
N LEU A 68 -9.39 -7.90 -5.97
CA LEU A 68 -8.30 -7.88 -5.00
C LEU A 68 -7.16 -6.99 -5.52
N LEU A 69 -6.44 -6.37 -4.57
CA LEU A 69 -5.33 -5.46 -4.88
C LEU A 69 -4.17 -6.27 -5.48
N GLN A 70 -3.63 -5.77 -6.59
CA GLN A 70 -2.70 -6.48 -7.47
C GLN A 70 -1.41 -5.70 -7.71
N ASN A 71 -1.28 -4.48 -7.19
CA ASN A 71 -0.12 -3.63 -7.40
C ASN A 71 0.35 -3.07 -6.05
N ILE A 72 1.61 -2.69 -5.97
CA ILE A 72 2.15 -1.95 -4.83
C ILE A 72 2.55 -0.56 -5.31
N GLY A 73 2.05 0.47 -4.63
CA GLY A 73 2.27 1.88 -4.94
C GLY A 73 3.16 2.59 -3.91
N ARG A 74 3.86 3.61 -4.37
CA ARG A 74 4.57 4.62 -3.57
C ARG A 74 4.18 5.99 -4.07
N TYR A 75 3.52 6.77 -3.22
CA TYR A 75 3.31 8.19 -3.44
C TYR A 75 4.45 8.99 -2.81
N ASP A 76 5.14 9.78 -3.61
CA ASP A 76 6.23 10.65 -3.19
C ASP A 76 5.68 12.04 -2.88
N HIS A 77 5.70 12.45 -1.60
CA HIS A 77 5.10 13.71 -1.15
C HIS A 77 5.89 14.94 -1.62
N GLN A 78 7.14 14.79 -2.04
CA GLN A 78 7.95 15.92 -2.53
C GLN A 78 7.63 16.24 -4.00
N SER A 79 7.52 15.20 -4.83
CA SER A 79 7.28 15.34 -6.27
C SER A 79 5.80 15.24 -6.66
N GLY A 80 4.95 14.69 -5.79
CA GLY A 80 3.55 14.40 -6.07
C GLY A 80 3.34 13.22 -7.04
N LEU A 81 4.39 12.44 -7.31
CA LEU A 81 4.35 11.33 -8.28
C LEU A 81 4.08 9.99 -7.60
N VAL A 82 3.36 9.11 -8.31
CA VAL A 82 3.15 7.72 -7.92
C VAL A 82 4.10 6.82 -8.70
N GLN A 83 4.86 6.00 -7.98
CA GLN A 83 5.59 4.86 -8.54
C GLN A 83 4.84 3.57 -8.22
N THR A 84 4.72 2.68 -9.20
CA THR A 84 3.93 1.44 -9.04
C THR A 84 4.75 0.23 -9.47
N SER A 85 4.78 -0.81 -8.64
CA SER A 85 5.12 -2.17 -9.08
C SER A 85 3.85 -2.84 -9.59
N GLN A 86 3.84 -3.18 -10.87
CA GLN A 86 2.79 -4.03 -11.42
C GLN A 86 3.08 -5.50 -11.08
N LEU A 87 2.20 -6.17 -10.35
CA LEU A 87 2.29 -7.62 -10.21
C LEU A 87 1.67 -8.29 -11.44
N PRO A 88 2.02 -9.55 -11.74
CA PRO A 88 1.32 -10.32 -12.77
C PRO A 88 -0.18 -10.41 -12.49
N GLU A 89 -1.00 -10.58 -13.52
CA GLU A 89 -2.48 -10.56 -13.42
C GLU A 89 -3.05 -11.60 -12.42
N SER A 90 -2.38 -12.73 -12.25
CA SER A 90 -2.75 -13.79 -11.30
C SER A 90 -2.18 -13.59 -9.89
N HIS A 91 -1.54 -12.46 -9.61
CA HIS A 91 -0.87 -12.19 -8.35
C HIS A 91 -1.60 -11.11 -7.53
N TYR A 92 -1.89 -11.45 -6.28
CA TYR A 92 -2.67 -10.61 -5.37
C TYR A 92 -1.83 -10.22 -4.17
N GLY A 93 -1.55 -8.93 -4.03
CA GLY A 93 -0.76 -8.36 -2.94
C GLY A 93 -1.61 -8.06 -1.71
N MET A 94 -1.08 -8.38 -0.53
CA MET A 94 -1.66 -7.99 0.76
C MET A 94 -1.09 -6.64 1.23
N GLU A 95 -1.40 -6.23 2.46
CA GLU A 95 -0.87 -5.00 3.06
C GLU A 95 0.66 -4.91 2.94
N PRO A 96 1.21 -3.79 2.41
CA PRO A 96 2.63 -3.55 2.42
C PRO A 96 3.10 -3.14 3.83
N LEU A 97 4.19 -3.72 4.27
CA LEU A 97 4.83 -3.42 5.56
C LEU A 97 6.18 -2.75 5.33
N PHE A 98 6.43 -1.64 6.03
CA PHE A 98 7.72 -0.96 6.00
C PHE A 98 8.67 -1.56 7.03
N ALA A 99 9.81 -2.08 6.59
CA ALA A 99 10.93 -2.46 7.43
C ALA A 99 12.06 -1.43 7.30
N PRO A 100 12.42 -0.69 8.37
CA PRO A 100 13.46 0.32 8.29
C PRO A 100 14.86 -0.31 8.19
N ASP A 101 15.72 0.30 7.38
CA ASP A 101 17.17 0.11 7.50
C ASP A 101 17.65 0.85 8.75
N ARG A 102 18.67 0.31 9.42
CA ARG A 102 19.34 0.96 10.56
C ARG A 102 20.06 2.25 10.17
N ARG A 103 20.24 2.50 8.87
CA ARG A 103 21.04 3.60 8.33
C ARG A 103 20.27 4.90 8.09
N GLY A 104 18.94 4.89 8.01
CA GLY A 104 18.18 6.08 7.67
C GLY A 104 16.66 5.92 7.68
N VAL A 105 15.95 7.06 7.64
CA VAL A 105 14.48 7.15 7.72
C VAL A 105 13.79 6.69 6.44
N THR A 106 14.41 6.96 5.29
CA THR A 106 13.93 6.62 3.95
C THR A 106 14.58 5.36 3.38
N ASP A 107 15.64 4.89 4.04
CA ASP A 107 16.33 3.66 3.69
C ASP A 107 15.60 2.50 4.38
N GLY A 108 15.15 1.54 3.58
CA GLY A 108 14.37 0.42 4.09
C GLY A 108 13.76 -0.39 2.97
N TRP A 109 12.85 -1.27 3.37
CA TRP A 109 12.20 -2.22 2.49
C TRP A 109 10.71 -2.19 2.66
N ILE A 110 10.01 -2.43 1.56
CA ILE A 110 8.58 -2.73 1.57
C ILE A 110 8.43 -4.23 1.40
N LEU A 111 7.73 -4.88 2.32
CA LEU A 111 7.43 -6.30 2.29
C LEU A 111 5.93 -6.47 2.06
N THR A 112 5.55 -7.37 1.17
CA THR A 112 4.15 -7.78 1.03
C THR A 112 4.08 -9.28 0.78
N VAL A 113 3.04 -9.92 1.30
CA VAL A 113 2.70 -11.29 0.92
C VAL A 113 1.92 -11.23 -0.38
N VAL A 114 2.36 -11.98 -1.37
CA VAL A 114 1.73 -12.08 -2.69
C VAL A 114 1.22 -13.50 -2.88
N TYR A 115 -0.07 -13.64 -3.18
CA TYR A 115 -0.69 -14.90 -3.56
C TYR A 115 -0.75 -15.03 -5.09
N ASP A 116 -0.16 -16.09 -5.62
CA ASP A 116 -0.21 -16.48 -7.05
C ASP A 116 -1.33 -17.51 -7.24
N SER A 117 -2.40 -17.12 -7.93
CA SER A 117 -3.55 -17.98 -8.18
C SER A 117 -3.31 -19.06 -9.24
N ASP A 118 -2.38 -18.83 -10.17
CA ASP A 118 -2.09 -19.82 -11.24
C ASP A 118 -1.40 -21.05 -10.65
N ARG A 119 -0.52 -20.81 -9.67
CA ARG A 119 0.27 -21.86 -9.02
C ARG A 119 -0.27 -22.27 -7.65
N HIS A 120 -1.27 -21.56 -7.14
CA HIS A 120 -1.81 -21.74 -5.79
C HIS A 120 -0.70 -21.74 -4.73
N GLN A 121 0.10 -20.67 -4.70
CA GLN A 121 1.23 -20.51 -3.79
C GLN A 121 1.32 -19.08 -3.27
N SER A 122 2.04 -18.88 -2.17
CA SER A 122 2.32 -17.55 -1.64
C SER A 122 3.82 -17.29 -1.56
N GLU A 123 4.19 -16.04 -1.76
CA GLU A 123 5.56 -15.54 -1.65
C GLU A 123 5.59 -14.28 -0.80
N VAL A 124 6.72 -13.98 -0.16
CA VAL A 124 7.02 -12.64 0.36
C VAL A 124 7.85 -11.91 -0.68
N TRP A 125 7.34 -10.80 -1.18
CA TRP A 125 8.05 -9.92 -2.09
C TRP A 125 8.63 -8.75 -1.31
N ILE A 126 9.90 -8.44 -1.58
CA ILE A 126 10.65 -7.40 -0.90
C ILE A 126 11.09 -6.39 -1.95
N PHE A 127 10.75 -5.13 -1.73
CA PHE A 127 11.10 -3.99 -2.58
C PHE A 127 12.05 -3.06 -1.84
N ALA A 128 12.89 -2.34 -2.57
CA ALA A 128 13.59 -1.19 -2.00
C ALA A 128 12.59 -0.05 -1.81
N ALA A 129 12.47 0.52 -0.61
CA ALA A 129 11.48 1.57 -0.34
C ALA A 129 11.67 2.81 -1.24
N LYS A 130 12.92 3.14 -1.60
CA LYS A 130 13.24 4.24 -2.51
C LYS A 130 12.86 4.01 -3.98
N HIS A 131 12.77 2.76 -4.42
CA HIS A 131 12.52 2.40 -5.83
C HIS A 131 11.65 1.15 -5.89
N LEU A 132 10.36 1.35 -6.13
CA LEU A 132 9.35 0.29 -6.08
C LEU A 132 9.15 -0.42 -7.42
N GLU A 133 9.94 -0.17 -8.45
CA GLU A 133 9.68 -0.70 -9.81
C GLU A 133 9.60 -2.24 -9.86
N HIS A 134 10.50 -2.93 -9.14
CA HIS A 134 10.58 -4.39 -9.13
C HIS A 134 10.99 -4.92 -7.75
N PRO A 135 10.55 -6.14 -7.37
CA PRO A 135 11.01 -6.76 -6.14
C PRO A 135 12.51 -7.08 -6.25
N ILE A 136 13.28 -6.68 -5.24
CA ILE A 136 14.71 -7.00 -5.11
C ILE A 136 14.92 -8.41 -4.55
N CYS A 137 13.88 -9.00 -3.94
CA CYS A 137 13.89 -10.38 -3.45
C CYS A 137 12.46 -10.93 -3.43
N ARG A 138 12.32 -12.23 -3.73
CA ARG A 138 11.09 -13.01 -3.62
C ARG A 138 11.39 -14.27 -2.83
N LEU A 139 10.62 -14.53 -1.78
CA LEU A 139 10.78 -15.68 -0.90
C LEU A 139 9.54 -16.56 -1.00
N GLN A 140 9.68 -17.76 -1.55
CA GLN A 140 8.57 -18.71 -1.60
C GLN A 140 8.22 -19.21 -0.19
N LEU A 141 6.93 -19.22 0.14
CA LEU A 141 6.42 -19.75 1.40
C LEU A 141 6.07 -21.25 1.24
N PRO A 142 6.16 -22.04 2.32
CA PRO A 142 5.92 -23.49 2.27
C PRO A 142 4.44 -23.86 2.08
N SER A 143 3.53 -22.89 2.26
CA SER A 143 2.09 -23.07 2.09
C SER A 143 1.45 -21.74 1.68
N VAL A 144 0.25 -21.82 1.12
CA VAL A 144 -0.58 -20.64 0.84
C VAL A 144 -0.89 -19.90 2.13
N ILE A 145 -0.77 -18.58 2.09
CA ILE A 145 -1.27 -17.66 3.10
C ILE A 145 -2.63 -17.15 2.61
N PRO A 146 -3.72 -17.40 3.36
CA PRO A 146 -5.02 -16.81 3.03
C PRO A 146 -4.95 -15.29 2.97
N ILE A 147 -5.76 -14.66 2.13
CA ILE A 147 -5.85 -13.19 2.06
C ILE A 147 -6.15 -12.65 3.45
N GLY A 148 -5.18 -11.92 3.99
CA GLY A 148 -5.23 -11.31 5.32
C GLY A 148 -5.51 -9.82 5.26
N PHE A 149 -5.51 -9.20 6.44
CA PHE A 149 -5.62 -7.76 6.62
C PHE A 149 -4.28 -7.22 7.11
N HIS A 150 -4.22 -6.80 8.37
CA HIS A 150 -3.10 -6.04 8.89
C HIS A 150 -1.97 -6.92 9.43
N GLY A 151 -0.76 -6.39 9.35
CA GLY A 151 0.45 -6.92 9.94
C GLY A 151 1.31 -5.81 10.53
N GLN A 152 2.41 -6.21 11.17
CA GLN A 152 3.38 -5.26 11.71
C GLN A 152 4.79 -5.84 11.62
N TRP A 153 5.74 -5.03 11.16
CA TRP A 153 7.15 -5.34 11.29
C TRP A 153 7.63 -5.10 12.72
N VAL A 154 8.30 -6.10 13.30
CA VAL A 154 8.94 -6.01 14.61
C VAL A 154 10.44 -6.21 14.41
N ALA A 155 11.22 -5.18 14.72
CA ALA A 155 12.67 -5.27 14.69
C ALA A 155 13.19 -6.23 15.78
N ALA A 156 14.29 -6.92 15.48
CA ALA A 156 15.00 -7.79 16.43
C ALA A 156 15.71 -7.01 17.53
#